data_AF-A0A6A5W5P0-F1
#
_entry.id   AF-A0A6A5W5P0-F1
#
_cell.length_a   1.000
_cell.length_b   1.000
_cell.length_c   1.000
_cell.angle_alpha   90.00
_cell.angle_beta   90.00
_cell.angle_gamma   90.00
#
_symmetry.space_group_name_H-M   'P 1'
#
loop_
_entity.id
_entity.type
_entity.pdbx_description
1 polymer ?
#
loop_
_entity_poly.entity_id
_entity_poly.type
_entity_poly.pdbx_seq_one_letter_code
_entity_poly.pdbx_strand_id
1 'polypeptide(L)'
;MDPFEPLGRSLPRQVRHVPYRLDNGMTDTHIDFLRSSGAILVVACSPESVLLYNAKAYELQTKFARDVAQKVSEDPALAEIPVILLLITNGTNKRAHEEGVADFPALITCSNYTTAALENVVRVMFGS
;
A
#
# COMPACT_ATOMS: atom_id res chain seq x y z
N MET A 1 -3.18 18.25 -2.45
CA MET A 1 -4.01 17.22 -3.12
C MET A 1 -3.38 15.88 -2.81
N ASP A 2 -4.19 14.87 -2.50
CA ASP A 2 -3.69 13.52 -2.21
C ASP A 2 -3.16 12.87 -3.50
N PRO A 3 -1.87 12.48 -3.57
CA PRO A 3 -1.29 11.90 -4.79
C PRO A 3 -1.93 10.55 -5.19
N PHE A 4 -2.67 9.90 -4.28
CA PHE A 4 -3.31 8.61 -4.52
C PHE A 4 -4.81 8.71 -4.78
N GLU A 5 -5.38 9.91 -4.86
CA GLU A 5 -6.77 10.12 -5.29
C GLU A 5 -7.08 9.40 -6.62
N PRO A 6 -6.21 9.44 -7.66
CA PRO A 6 -6.47 8.72 -8.90
C PRO A 6 -6.61 7.21 -8.71
N LEU A 7 -5.75 6.59 -7.87
CA LEU A 7 -5.83 5.17 -7.56
C LEU A 7 -7.20 4.82 -6.94
N GLY A 8 -7.63 5.60 -5.96
CA GLY A 8 -8.93 5.42 -5.30
C GLY A 8 -10.11 5.56 -6.25
N ARG A 9 -10.05 6.51 -7.19
CA ARG A 9 -11.10 6.76 -8.18
C ARG A 9 -11.20 5.69 -9.27
N SER A 10 -10.08 5.06 -9.61
CA SER A 10 -10.04 4.01 -10.65
C SER A 10 -10.55 2.67 -10.16
N LEU A 11 -10.57 2.44 -8.84
CA LEU A 11 -11.04 1.18 -8.26
C LEU A 11 -12.55 0.97 -8.52
N PRO A 12 -12.98 -0.22 -8.98
CA PRO A 12 -14.37 -0.47 -9.40
C PRO A 12 -15.34 -0.65 -8.22
N ARG A 13 -14.86 -0.53 -6.98
CA ARG A 13 -15.60 -0.77 -5.74
C ARG A 13 -15.48 0.45 -4.83
N GLN A 14 -16.35 0.54 -3.82
CA GLN A 14 -16.28 1.63 -2.86
C GLN A 14 -14.97 1.56 -2.06
N VAL A 15 -14.12 2.58 -2.23
CA VAL A 15 -12.84 2.70 -1.53
C VAL A 15 -13.04 3.56 -0.30
N ARG A 16 -12.62 3.05 0.86
CA ARG A 16 -12.44 3.86 2.04
C ARG A 16 -10.95 4.19 2.16
N HIS A 17 -10.59 5.42 1.83
CA HIS A 17 -9.22 5.89 2.07
C HIS A 17 -9.05 6.16 3.57
N VAL A 18 -8.10 5.46 4.18
CA VAL A 18 -7.78 5.61 5.61
C VAL A 18 -6.39 6.21 5.71
N PRO A 19 -6.26 7.50 6.05
CA PRO A 19 -4.95 8.12 6.22
C PRO A 19 -4.27 7.53 7.46
N TYR A 20 -3.23 6.74 7.26
CA TYR A 20 -2.45 6.21 8.36
C TYR A 20 -1.29 7.15 8.71
N ARG A 21 -1.24 7.57 9.97
CA ARG A 21 -0.14 8.39 10.49
C ARG A 21 0.84 7.49 11.23
N LEU A 22 2.10 7.50 10.80
CA LEU A 22 3.19 6.76 11.43
C LEU A 22 3.29 7.03 12.95
N ASP A 23 2.90 8.24 13.39
CA ASP A 23 2.92 8.66 14.80
C ASP A 23 1.92 7.91 15.69
N ASN A 24 0.76 7.52 15.13
CA ASN A 24 -0.38 6.99 15.91
C ASN A 24 -0.64 5.51 15.67
N GLY A 25 -0.02 4.93 14.65
CA GLY A 25 -0.20 3.53 14.36
C GLY A 25 -1.65 3.17 13.95
N MET A 26 -2.01 1.90 14.12
CA MET A 26 -3.33 1.38 13.82
C MET A 26 -4.26 1.63 15.01
N THR A 27 -5.38 2.31 14.76
CA THR A 27 -6.38 2.61 15.78
C THR A 27 -7.52 1.59 15.73
N ASP A 28 -8.33 1.52 16.78
CA ASP A 28 -9.54 0.67 16.78
C ASP A 28 -10.51 1.03 15.65
N THR A 29 -10.59 2.32 15.29
CA THR A 29 -11.36 2.78 14.14
C THR A 29 -10.85 2.20 12.82
N HIS A 30 -9.54 2.01 12.67
CA HIS A 30 -8.99 1.32 11.50
C HIS A 30 -9.46 -0.14 11.49
N ILE A 31 -9.39 -0.85 12.62
CA ILE A 31 -9.84 -2.25 12.74
C ILE A 31 -11.31 -2.39 12.31
N ASP A 32 -12.19 -1.51 12.79
CA ASP A 32 -13.61 -1.56 12.44
C ASP A 32 -13.85 -1.36 10.94
N PHE A 33 -13.07 -0.52 10.28
CA PHE A 33 -13.13 -0.38 8.83
C PHE A 33 -12.63 -1.62 8.10
N LEU A 34 -11.51 -2.20 8.56
CA LEU A 34 -10.93 -3.39 7.95
C LEU A 34 -11.90 -4.57 8.03
N ARG A 35 -12.64 -4.76 9.12
CA ARG A 35 -13.64 -5.85 9.27
C ARG A 35 -14.73 -5.85 8.19
N SER A 36 -15.04 -4.69 7.62
CA SER A 36 -16.03 -4.54 6.54
C SER A 36 -15.42 -4.59 5.13
N SER A 37 -14.10 -4.69 5.03
CA SER A 37 -13.37 -4.62 3.76
C SER A 37 -13.28 -6.00 3.09
N GLY A 38 -13.33 -6.02 1.75
CA GLY A 38 -13.07 -7.23 0.98
C GLY A 38 -11.59 -7.48 0.68
N ALA A 39 -10.76 -6.44 0.82
CA ALA A 39 -9.31 -6.48 0.65
C ALA A 39 -8.70 -5.22 1.27
N ILE A 40 -7.42 -5.31 1.66
CA ILE A 40 -6.64 -4.23 2.23
C ILE A 40 -5.51 -3.91 1.27
N LEU A 41 -5.49 -2.71 0.71
CA LEU A 41 -4.41 -2.22 -0.14
C LEU A 41 -3.54 -1.24 0.64
N VAL A 42 -2.29 -1.62 0.89
CA VAL A 42 -1.29 -0.73 1.51
C VAL A 42 -0.38 -0.18 0.42
N VAL A 43 -0.19 1.14 0.41
CA VAL A 43 0.68 1.82 -0.56
C VAL A 43 1.99 2.21 0.12
N ALA A 44 3.11 1.73 -0.42
CA ALA A 44 4.45 2.16 -0.04
C ALA A 44 5.10 2.90 -1.22
N CYS A 45 5.32 4.21 -1.07
CA CYS A 45 5.82 5.08 -2.12
C CYS A 45 7.21 5.61 -1.79
N SER A 46 8.21 5.08 -2.48
CA SER A 46 9.62 5.42 -2.30
C SER A 46 10.41 5.52 -3.63
N PRO A 47 9.91 6.21 -4.67
CA PRO A 47 10.74 6.54 -5.83
C PRO A 47 11.84 7.54 -5.44
N GLU A 48 12.86 7.70 -6.28
CA GLU A 48 13.99 8.62 -6.07
C GLU A 48 13.53 10.02 -5.67
N SER A 49 12.48 10.55 -6.31
CA SER A 49 11.93 11.87 -5.99
C SER A 49 11.40 11.99 -4.55
N VAL A 50 10.91 10.91 -3.95
CA VAL A 50 10.47 10.88 -2.54
C VAL A 50 11.66 10.68 -1.62
N LEU A 51 12.59 9.80 -1.99
CA LEU A 51 13.80 9.51 -1.21
C LEU A 51 14.71 10.73 -1.06
N LEU A 52 14.71 11.64 -2.04
CA LEU A 52 15.42 12.92 -1.95
C LEU A 52 14.96 13.80 -0.77
N TYR A 53 13.68 13.74 -0.39
CA TYR A 53 13.14 14.49 0.75
C TYR A 53 13.07 13.66 2.03
N ASN A 54 12.88 12.35 1.91
CA ASN A 54 12.84 11.43 3.03
C ASN A 54 13.57 10.13 2.68
N ALA A 55 14.85 10.07 3.02
CA ALA A 55 15.69 8.91 2.77
C ALA A 55 15.22 7.62 3.49
N LYS A 56 14.40 7.75 4.55
CA LYS A 56 13.85 6.62 5.31
C LYS A 56 12.44 6.22 4.87
N ALA A 57 11.93 6.79 3.78
CA ALA A 57 10.56 6.60 3.34
C ALA A 57 10.25 5.13 3.06
N TYR A 58 11.20 4.39 2.47
CA TYR A 58 11.04 2.97 2.18
C TYR A 58 10.90 2.15 3.47
N GLU A 59 11.83 2.30 4.41
CA GLU A 59 11.85 1.53 5.65
C GLU A 59 10.63 1.81 6.51
N LEU A 60 10.23 3.09 6.63
CA LEU A 60 9.08 3.48 7.43
C LEU A 60 7.76 2.95 6.84
N GLN A 61 7.59 3.01 5.51
CA GLN A 61 6.36 2.57 4.86
C GLN A 61 6.26 1.04 4.77
N THR A 62 7.36 0.33 4.54
CA THR A 62 7.37 -1.14 4.54
C THR A 62 7.22 -1.71 5.94
N LYS A 63 7.80 -1.07 6.96
CA LYS A 63 7.50 -1.41 8.37
C LYS A 63 6.02 -1.26 8.65
N PHE A 64 5.42 -0.13 8.25
CA PHE A 64 3.98 0.07 8.40
C PHE A 64 3.16 -1.02 7.70
N ALA A 65 3.49 -1.38 6.46
CA ALA A 65 2.80 -2.45 5.74
C ALA A 65 2.88 -3.79 6.48
N ARG A 66 4.04 -4.10 7.10
CA ARG A 66 4.21 -5.32 7.91
C ARG A 66 3.41 -5.27 9.20
N ASP A 67 3.39 -4.13 9.90
CA ASP A 67 2.60 -3.95 11.11
C ASP A 67 1.09 -4.19 10.81
N VAL A 68 0.60 -3.71 9.66
CA VAL A 68 -0.77 -4.00 9.20
C VAL A 68 -0.96 -5.49 8.91
N ALA A 69 -0.07 -6.10 8.13
CA ALA A 69 -0.17 -7.52 7.78
C ALA A 69 -0.14 -8.42 9.01
N GLN A 70 0.75 -8.14 9.96
CA GLN A 70 0.84 -8.84 11.23
C GLN A 70 -0.48 -8.70 12.01
N LYS A 71 -0.98 -7.48 12.16
CA LYS A 71 -2.21 -7.24 12.91
C LYS A 71 -3.44 -7.90 12.29
N VAL A 72 -3.51 -7.94 10.95
CA VAL A 72 -4.55 -8.67 10.21
C VAL A 72 -4.44 -10.17 10.44
N SER A 73 -3.21 -10.73 10.48
CA SER A 73 -3.00 -12.16 10.73
C SER A 73 -3.30 -12.60 12.17
N GLU A 74 -3.13 -11.70 13.14
CA GLU A 74 -3.34 -11.97 14.57
C GLU A 74 -4.81 -11.83 15.01
N ASP A 75 -5.60 -11.01 14.31
CA ASP A 75 -7.03 -10.83 14.59
C ASP A 75 -7.87 -11.84 13.79
N PRO A 76 -8.53 -12.83 14.44
CA PRO A 76 -9.36 -13.82 13.74
C PRO A 76 -10.48 -13.21 12.90
N ALA A 77 -10.95 -12.00 13.24
CA ALA A 77 -11.97 -11.30 12.48
C ALA A 77 -11.43 -10.68 11.18
N LEU A 78 -10.10 -10.59 11.03
CA LEU A 78 -9.42 -10.01 9.87
C LEU A 78 -8.62 -11.04 9.06
N ALA A 79 -8.31 -12.20 9.63
CA ALA A 79 -7.38 -13.19 9.07
C ALA A 79 -7.73 -13.64 7.62
N GLU A 80 -9.01 -13.61 7.24
CA GLU A 80 -9.48 -13.98 5.90
C GLU A 80 -9.40 -12.83 4.88
N ILE A 81 -9.05 -11.61 5.31
CA ILE A 81 -9.03 -10.43 4.45
C ILE A 81 -7.65 -10.30 3.81
N PRO A 82 -7.54 -10.36 2.47
CA PRO A 82 -6.26 -10.32 1.80
C PRO A 82 -5.59 -8.95 1.93
N VAL A 83 -4.30 -8.95 2.29
CA VAL A 83 -3.44 -7.76 2.31
C VAL A 83 -2.60 -7.72 1.04
N ILE A 84 -2.71 -6.62 0.31
CA ILE A 84 -2.01 -6.36 -0.95
C ILE A 84 -1.08 -5.17 -0.73
N LEU A 85 0.19 -5.32 -1.10
CA LEU A 85 1.16 -4.24 -1.09
C LEU A 85 1.32 -3.67 -2.50
N LEU A 86 1.06 -2.36 -2.66
CA LEU A 86 1.47 -1.59 -3.82
C LEU A 86 2.78 -0.86 -3.51
N LEU A 87 3.89 -1.35 -4.09
CA LEU A 87 5.20 -0.73 -3.98
C LEU A 87 5.46 0.19 -5.18
N ILE A 88 5.62 1.48 -4.92
CA ILE A 88 5.99 2.48 -5.91
C ILE A 88 7.46 2.83 -5.73
N THR A 89 8.32 2.35 -6.64
CA THR A 89 9.78 2.48 -6.53
C THR A 89 10.46 2.51 -7.90
N ASN A 90 11.57 3.22 -8.02
CA ASN A 90 12.35 3.32 -9.25
C ASN A 90 13.85 3.52 -8.97
N GLY A 91 14.62 3.73 -10.04
CA GLY A 91 16.05 4.03 -9.94
C GLY A 91 16.89 2.85 -9.49
N THR A 92 18.04 3.16 -8.90
CA THR A 92 19.03 2.16 -8.46
C THR A 92 18.55 1.29 -7.31
N ASN A 93 17.67 1.81 -6.45
CA ASN A 93 17.14 1.10 -5.30
C ASN A 93 15.96 0.16 -5.63
N LYS A 94 15.41 0.23 -6.86
CA LYS A 94 14.23 -0.55 -7.28
C LYS A 94 14.34 -2.02 -6.90
N ARG A 95 15.42 -2.68 -7.31
CA ARG A 95 15.61 -4.11 -7.08
C ARG A 95 15.67 -4.47 -5.60
N ALA A 96 16.45 -3.72 -4.83
CA ALA A 96 16.58 -3.94 -3.39
C ALA A 96 15.24 -3.72 -2.67
N HIS A 97 14.45 -2.73 -3.09
CA HIS A 97 13.11 -2.49 -2.55
C HIS A 97 12.13 -3.62 -2.88
N GLU A 98 12.14 -4.14 -4.12
CA GLU A 98 11.28 -5.25 -4.53
C GLU A 98 11.65 -6.55 -3.79
N GLU A 99 12.94 -6.89 -3.71
CA GLU A 99 13.44 -8.05 -2.96
C GLU A 99 13.13 -7.92 -1.46
N GLY A 100 13.21 -6.71 -0.92
CA GLY A 100 12.97 -6.43 0.49
C GLY A 100 11.51 -6.48 0.94
N VAL A 101 10.55 -6.68 0.04
CA VAL A 101 9.12 -6.91 0.36
C VAL A 101 8.56 -8.17 -0.31
N ALA A 102 9.42 -9.06 -0.79
CA ALA A 102 9.01 -10.31 -1.43
C ALA A 102 8.29 -11.27 -0.47
N ASP A 103 8.29 -10.98 0.83
CA ASP A 103 7.52 -11.68 1.87
C ASP A 103 6.00 -11.43 1.78
N PHE A 104 5.55 -10.39 1.06
CA PHE A 104 4.13 -10.13 0.87
C PHE A 104 3.51 -11.11 -0.14
N PRO A 105 2.39 -11.78 0.19
CA PRO A 105 1.76 -12.77 -0.69
C PRO A 105 1.18 -12.16 -1.97
N ALA A 106 0.77 -10.88 -1.91
CA ALA A 106 0.29 -10.11 -3.06
C ALA A 106 1.07 -8.80 -3.13
N LEU A 107 2.01 -8.74 -4.07
CA LEU A 107 2.85 -7.57 -4.34
C LEU A 107 2.57 -7.04 -5.74
N ILE A 108 2.31 -5.74 -5.85
CA ILE A 108 2.18 -5.02 -7.10
C ILE A 108 3.25 -3.93 -7.11
N THR A 109 4.00 -3.84 -8.19
CA THR A 109 5.06 -2.83 -8.31
C THR A 109 4.74 -1.83 -9.41
N CYS A 110 5.09 -0.57 -9.17
CA CYS A 110 4.95 0.50 -10.14
C CYS A 110 6.13 1.47 -10.02
N SER A 111 6.53 2.11 -11.12
CA SER A 111 7.73 2.97 -11.12
C SER A 111 7.46 4.44 -10.83
N ASN A 112 6.20 4.86 -10.78
CA ASN A 112 5.80 6.22 -10.40
C ASN A 112 4.33 6.25 -9.94
N TYR A 113 3.89 7.41 -9.46
CA TYR A 113 2.53 7.65 -8.95
C TYR A 113 1.76 8.64 -9.81
N THR A 114 2.06 8.73 -11.11
CA THR A 114 1.25 9.54 -12.04
C THR A 114 -0.15 8.93 -12.18
N THR A 115 -1.15 9.75 -12.55
CA THR A 115 -2.53 9.30 -12.79
C THR A 115 -2.59 8.06 -13.69
N ALA A 116 -1.92 8.09 -14.83
CA ALA A 116 -1.91 6.97 -15.78
C ALA A 116 -1.26 5.70 -15.20
N ALA A 117 -0.23 5.85 -14.38
CA ALA A 117 0.43 4.71 -13.74
C ALA A 117 -0.47 4.07 -12.66
N LEU A 118 -1.18 4.89 -11.87
CA LEU A 118 -2.13 4.41 -10.86
C LEU A 118 -3.37 3.77 -11.49
N GLU A 119 -3.90 4.34 -12.57
CA GLU A 119 -4.97 3.75 -13.38
C GLU A 119 -4.54 2.38 -13.94
N ASN A 120 -3.31 2.29 -14.45
CA ASN A 120 -2.77 1.03 -14.97
C ASN A 120 -2.57 -0.03 -13.86
N VAL A 121 -2.19 0.36 -12.65
CA VAL A 121 -2.13 -0.55 -11.50
C VAL A 121 -3.49 -1.20 -11.27
N VAL A 122 -4.57 -0.41 -11.23
CA VAL A 122 -5.93 -0.96 -11.07
C VAL A 122 -6.29 -1.87 -12.23
N ARG A 123 -5.94 -1.48 -13.46
CA ARG A 123 -6.18 -2.31 -14.63
C ARG A 123 -5.53 -3.70 -14.51
N VAL A 124 -4.29 -3.76 -14.05
CA VAL A 124 -3.57 -5.03 -13.78
C VAL A 124 -4.23 -5.83 -12.66
N MET A 125 -4.67 -5.18 -11.58
CA MET A 125 -5.35 -5.84 -10.46
C MET A 125 -6.64 -6.54 -10.86
N PHE A 126 -7.41 -5.95 -11.78
CA PHE A 126 -8.76 -6.42 -12.14
C PHE A 126 -8.86 -7.03 -13.54
N GLY A 127 -7.75 -7.10 -14.30
CA GLY A 127 -7.69 -7.75 -15.62
C GLY A 127 -8.51 -7.06 -16.70
N SER A 128 -8.57 -5.72 -16.68
CA SER A 128 -9.36 -4.90 -17.63
C SER A 128 -8.50 -4.20 -18.69
#